data_AF-A0A9D4YFQ8-F1
#
_entry.id   AF-A0A9D4YFQ8-F1
#
_cell.length_a   1.000
_cell.length_b   1.000
_cell.length_c   1.000
_cell.angle_alpha   90.00
_cell.angle_beta   90.00
_cell.angle_gamma   90.00
#
_symmetry.space_group_name_H-M   'P 1'
#
loop_
_entity.id
_entity.type
_entity.pdbx_description
1 polymer ?
#
loop_
_entity_poly.entity_id
_entity_poly.type
_entity_poly.pdbx_seq_one_letter_code
_entity_poly.pdbx_strand_id
1 'polypeptide(L)'
;MDTPQEERKLFDHVTCNISASVDEVTIPGSLALDLIEQAEVEVERLDQLKASRMKEIAFKKQSELEEIFAHAHIEIDSDVAREKILALIDSGDIEPTELLADMDNQIAKAKEEALSQKDILDKVEKWMSACEEESWLEDYNRDENRYNASRGAHLNLKRAEKARILVNKIPALVEKWMSACEEESWLEDYNRDENRYNASRGAHLNLKRAEKARILVNKIPALVETLVAKTRAWEETHDISFICDGVPLLAVLDEFTIHNINS
;
A
#
# COMPACT_ATOMS: atom_id res chain seq x y z
N MET A 1 -12.43 -0.41 -30.20
CA MET A 1 -11.70 0.54 -31.06
C MET A 1 -12.46 1.85 -31.31
N ASP A 2 -13.65 2.08 -30.72
CA ASP A 2 -14.41 3.35 -30.78
C ASP A 2 -14.44 4.07 -32.14
N THR A 3 -14.38 3.31 -33.24
CA THR A 3 -14.35 3.85 -34.60
C THR A 3 -15.66 4.61 -34.87
N PRO A 4 -15.61 5.85 -35.39
CA PRO A 4 -16.80 6.65 -35.71
C PRO A 4 -17.77 5.93 -36.65
N GLN A 5 -19.07 6.20 -36.52
CA GLN A 5 -20.09 5.57 -37.36
C GLN A 5 -19.93 5.91 -38.86
N GLU A 6 -19.41 7.10 -39.15
CA GLU A 6 -19.12 7.56 -40.52
C GLU A 6 -18.05 6.72 -41.20
N GLU A 7 -16.98 6.37 -40.49
CA GLU A 7 -15.91 5.50 -40.98
C GLU A 7 -16.39 4.06 -41.18
N ARG A 8 -17.25 3.56 -40.27
CA ARG A 8 -17.83 2.21 -40.40
C ARG A 8 -18.73 2.07 -41.64
N LYS A 9 -19.54 3.10 -41.91
CA LYS A 9 -20.48 3.12 -43.05
C LYS A 9 -19.80 2.94 -44.41
N LEU A 10 -18.53 3.33 -44.53
CA LEU A 10 -17.77 3.17 -45.77
C LEU A 10 -17.60 1.70 -46.16
N PHE A 11 -17.62 0.78 -45.18
CA PHE A 11 -17.40 -0.65 -45.40
C PHE A 11 -18.66 -1.50 -45.23
N ASP A 12 -19.84 -0.90 -44.99
CA ASP A 12 -21.11 -1.63 -44.80
C ASP A 12 -21.40 -2.63 -45.93
N HIS A 13 -21.05 -2.25 -47.16
CA HIS A 13 -21.21 -3.08 -48.37
C HIS A 13 -20.33 -4.34 -48.36
N VAL A 14 -19.21 -4.35 -47.64
CA VAL A 14 -18.35 -5.51 -47.41
C VAL A 14 -18.88 -6.33 -46.22
N THR A 15 -19.22 -5.67 -45.11
CA THR A 15 -19.68 -6.33 -43.88
C THR A 15 -21.02 -7.07 -44.05
N CYS A 16 -21.90 -6.58 -44.92
CA CYS A 16 -23.18 -7.25 -45.22
C CYS A 16 -23.00 -8.64 -45.85
N ASN A 17 -21.87 -8.88 -46.53
CA ASN A 17 -21.61 -10.15 -47.22
C ASN A 17 -20.93 -11.19 -46.33
N ILE A 18 -20.43 -10.83 -45.14
CA ILE A 18 -19.71 -11.75 -44.23
C ILE A 18 -20.58 -12.94 -43.81
N SER A 19 -21.89 -12.70 -43.64
CA SER A 19 -22.87 -13.71 -43.23
C SER A 19 -23.75 -14.21 -44.38
N ALA A 20 -23.55 -13.70 -45.60
CA ALA A 20 -24.35 -14.06 -46.76
C ALA A 20 -23.86 -15.36 -47.39
N SER A 21 -24.79 -16.23 -47.79
CA SER A 21 -24.47 -17.40 -48.62
C SER A 21 -24.17 -16.98 -50.06
N VAL A 22 -23.49 -17.83 -50.82
CA VAL A 22 -23.08 -17.53 -52.21
C VAL A 22 -24.28 -17.13 -53.09
N ASP A 23 -25.45 -17.73 -52.86
CA ASP A 23 -26.69 -17.46 -53.61
C ASP A 23 -27.35 -16.12 -53.22
N GLU A 24 -27.03 -15.56 -52.05
CA GLU A 24 -27.56 -14.29 -51.54
C GLU A 24 -26.77 -13.07 -52.06
N VAL A 25 -25.54 -13.28 -52.55
CA VAL A 25 -24.69 -12.24 -53.15
C VAL A 25 -25.10 -12.00 -54.59
N THR A 26 -26.21 -11.27 -54.78
CA THR A 26 -26.85 -11.07 -56.09
C THR A 26 -26.44 -9.77 -56.79
N ILE A 27 -25.76 -8.85 -56.10
CA ILE A 27 -25.38 -7.53 -56.61
C ILE A 27 -24.14 -7.67 -57.50
N PRO A 28 -24.19 -7.33 -58.80
CA PRO A 28 -23.01 -7.38 -59.67
C PRO A 28 -21.89 -6.46 -59.15
N GLY A 29 -20.66 -6.98 -59.06
CA GLY A 29 -19.50 -6.23 -58.58
C GLY A 29 -19.32 -6.19 -57.05
N SER A 30 -20.16 -6.89 -56.29
CA SER A 30 -20.06 -6.99 -54.82
C SER A 30 -18.79 -7.67 -54.30
N LEU A 31 -18.08 -8.42 -55.16
CA LEU A 31 -16.77 -9.03 -54.91
C LEU A 31 -15.74 -8.58 -55.97
N ALA A 32 -15.88 -7.35 -56.47
CA ALA A 32 -14.91 -6.81 -57.42
C ALA A 32 -13.53 -6.69 -56.75
N LEU A 33 -12.48 -6.90 -57.55
CA LEU A 33 -11.09 -6.96 -57.05
C LEU A 33 -10.67 -5.68 -56.33
N ASP A 34 -11.11 -4.52 -56.80
CA ASP A 34 -10.87 -3.21 -56.19
C ASP A 34 -11.49 -3.07 -54.80
N LEU A 35 -12.67 -3.66 -54.57
CA LEU A 35 -13.32 -3.68 -53.25
C LEU A 35 -12.59 -4.61 -52.26
N ILE A 36 -12.09 -5.73 -52.75
CA ILE A 36 -11.29 -6.67 -51.94
C ILE A 36 -9.97 -6.01 -51.55
N GLU A 37 -9.27 -5.39 -52.50
CA GLU A 37 -8.03 -4.65 -52.25
C GLU A 37 -8.25 -3.50 -51.24
N GLN A 38 -9.36 -2.76 -51.37
CA GLN A 38 -9.73 -1.72 -50.40
C GLN A 38 -9.98 -2.29 -48.99
N ALA A 39 -10.62 -3.45 -48.89
CA ALA A 39 -10.87 -4.11 -47.61
C ALA A 39 -9.57 -4.64 -46.97
N GLU A 40 -8.66 -5.22 -47.76
CA GLU A 40 -7.35 -5.68 -47.29
C GLU A 40 -6.52 -4.53 -46.71
N VAL A 41 -6.46 -3.38 -47.41
CA VAL A 41 -5.77 -2.18 -46.93
C VAL A 41 -6.38 -1.66 -45.63
N GLU A 42 -7.72 -1.67 -45.51
CA GLU A 42 -8.38 -1.23 -44.28
C GLU A 42 -8.12 -2.19 -43.11
N VAL A 43 -8.09 -3.50 -43.36
CA VAL A 43 -7.73 -4.50 -42.33
C VAL A 43 -6.31 -4.25 -41.83
N GLU A 44 -5.35 -4.06 -42.74
CA GLU A 44 -3.96 -3.75 -42.35
C GLU A 44 -3.87 -2.45 -41.55
N ARG A 45 -4.59 -1.40 -41.96
CA ARG A 45 -4.66 -0.13 -41.22
C ARG A 45 -5.25 -0.31 -39.82
N LEU A 46 -6.30 -1.12 -39.69
CA LEU A 46 -6.94 -1.42 -38.40
C LEU A 46 -6.04 -2.27 -37.50
N ASP A 47 -5.27 -3.20 -38.05
CA ASP A 47 -4.30 -4.00 -37.31
C ASP A 47 -3.17 -3.12 -36.77
N GLN A 48 -2.62 -2.22 -37.59
CA GLN A 48 -1.65 -1.22 -37.13
C GLN A 48 -2.23 -0.31 -36.03
N LEU A 49 -3.50 0.11 -36.17
CA LEU A 49 -4.16 0.92 -35.17
C LEU A 49 -4.39 0.12 -33.87
N LYS A 50 -4.78 -1.16 -33.95
CA LYS A 50 -4.94 -2.07 -32.80
C LYS A 50 -3.61 -2.25 -32.08
N ALA A 51 -2.53 -2.50 -32.81
CA ALA A 51 -1.18 -2.62 -32.24
C ALA A 51 -0.72 -1.32 -31.56
N SER A 52 -0.89 -0.18 -32.23
CA SER A 52 -0.55 1.14 -31.66
C SER A 52 -1.33 1.44 -30.38
N ARG A 53 -2.64 1.19 -30.38
CA ARG A 53 -3.48 1.33 -29.17
C ARG A 53 -3.08 0.38 -28.07
N MET A 54 -2.71 -0.85 -28.41
CA MET A 54 -2.26 -1.80 -27.40
C MET A 54 -0.94 -1.36 -26.76
N LYS A 55 0.03 -0.88 -27.54
CA LYS A 55 1.29 -0.34 -26.99
C LYS A 55 1.00 0.78 -25.98
N GLU A 56 0.09 1.69 -26.32
CA GLU A 56 -0.32 2.78 -25.42
C GLU A 56 -0.90 2.25 -24.09
N ILE A 57 -1.80 1.27 -24.14
CA ILE A 57 -2.43 0.72 -22.92
C ILE A 57 -1.41 -0.10 -22.11
N ALA A 58 -0.61 -0.93 -22.78
CA ALA A 58 0.41 -1.73 -22.13
C ALA A 58 1.43 -0.84 -21.40
N PHE A 59 1.90 0.24 -22.01
CA PHE A 59 2.82 1.16 -21.34
C PHE A 59 2.21 1.89 -20.14
N LYS A 60 0.91 2.25 -20.20
CA LYS A 60 0.22 2.80 -19.02
C LYS A 60 0.17 1.79 -17.88
N LYS A 61 -0.17 0.53 -18.17
CA LYS A 61 -0.17 -0.56 -17.19
C LYS A 61 1.22 -0.83 -16.62
N GLN A 62 2.24 -0.85 -17.48
CA GLN A 62 3.63 -0.99 -17.07
C GLN A 62 4.09 0.15 -16.15
N SER A 63 3.67 1.38 -16.42
CA SER A 63 3.98 2.54 -15.57
C SER A 63 3.30 2.44 -14.20
N GLU A 64 2.06 1.96 -14.14
CA GLU A 64 1.35 1.70 -12.87
C GLU A 64 2.07 0.62 -12.05
N LEU A 65 2.53 -0.44 -12.72
CA LEU A 65 3.31 -1.50 -12.09
C LEU A 65 4.63 -0.97 -11.50
N GLU A 66 5.37 -0.17 -12.29
CA GLU A 66 6.61 0.50 -11.86
C GLU A 66 6.37 1.41 -10.64
N GLU A 67 5.26 2.15 -10.62
CA GLU A 67 4.90 3.00 -9.48
C GLU A 67 4.68 2.17 -8.21
N ILE A 68 3.98 1.03 -8.29
CA ILE A 68 3.75 0.15 -7.14
C ILE A 68 5.08 -0.39 -6.60
N PHE A 69 5.96 -0.85 -7.49
CA PHE A 69 7.26 -1.39 -7.09
C PHE A 69 8.20 -0.32 -6.50
N ALA A 70 8.16 0.91 -7.03
CA ALA A 70 8.90 2.03 -6.45
C ALA A 70 8.46 2.32 -5.01
N HIS A 71 7.15 2.27 -4.73
CA HIS A 71 6.65 2.41 -3.35
C HIS A 71 7.07 1.24 -2.44
N ALA A 72 7.22 0.04 -3.01
CA ALA A 72 7.75 -1.14 -2.32
C ALA A 72 9.29 -1.17 -2.22
N HIS A 73 9.99 -0.13 -2.71
CA HIS A 73 11.47 -0.07 -2.79
C HIS A 73 12.11 -1.22 -3.59
N ILE A 74 11.40 -1.74 -4.60
CA ILE A 74 11.88 -2.76 -5.53
C ILE A 74 12.37 -2.04 -6.79
N GLU A 75 13.65 -2.25 -7.14
CA GLU A 75 14.25 -1.64 -8.33
C GLU A 75 13.92 -2.48 -9.58
N ILE A 76 13.36 -1.83 -10.60
CA ILE A 76 12.98 -2.46 -11.87
C ILE A 76 13.66 -1.76 -13.02
N ASP A 77 14.24 -2.56 -13.92
CA ASP A 77 14.73 -2.09 -15.21
C ASP A 77 13.54 -1.82 -16.15
N SER A 78 13.07 -0.56 -16.11
CA SER A 78 11.92 -0.09 -16.90
C SER A 78 12.17 -0.25 -18.40
N ASP A 79 13.40 -0.04 -18.86
CA ASP A 79 13.75 -0.13 -20.28
C ASP A 79 13.64 -1.58 -20.76
N VAL A 80 14.20 -2.54 -20.01
CA VAL A 80 14.08 -3.97 -20.33
C VAL A 80 12.62 -4.44 -20.29
N ALA A 81 11.81 -3.96 -19.34
CA ALA A 81 10.39 -4.33 -19.26
C ALA A 81 9.61 -3.80 -20.49
N ARG A 82 9.87 -2.57 -20.90
CA ARG A 82 9.23 -1.94 -22.06
C ARG A 82 9.67 -2.57 -23.38
N GLU A 83 10.94 -2.92 -23.52
CA GLU A 83 11.44 -3.63 -24.70
C GLU A 83 10.78 -5.00 -24.87
N LYS A 84 10.58 -5.75 -23.76
CA LYS A 84 9.87 -7.03 -23.79
C LYS A 84 8.42 -6.86 -24.27
N ILE A 85 7.70 -5.86 -23.75
CA ILE A 85 6.32 -5.56 -24.17
C ILE A 85 6.28 -5.24 -25.67
N LEU A 86 7.20 -4.41 -26.17
CA LEU A 86 7.29 -4.08 -27.59
C LEU A 86 7.53 -5.31 -28.45
N ALA A 87 8.50 -6.16 -28.08
CA ALA A 87 8.82 -7.38 -28.82
C ALA A 87 7.61 -8.33 -28.91
N LEU A 88 6.84 -8.48 -27.82
CA LEU A 88 5.64 -9.31 -27.81
C LEU A 88 4.55 -8.75 -28.73
N ILE A 89 4.31 -7.43 -28.71
CA ILE A 89 3.29 -6.81 -29.57
C ILE A 89 3.70 -6.86 -31.04
N ASP A 90 4.97 -6.60 -31.35
CA ASP A 90 5.48 -6.55 -32.73
C ASP A 90 5.64 -7.94 -33.36
N SER A 91 5.78 -8.99 -32.54
CA SER A 91 5.76 -10.38 -33.04
C SER A 91 4.40 -10.81 -33.58
N GLY A 92 3.31 -10.19 -33.11
CA GLY A 92 1.94 -10.60 -33.44
C GLY A 92 1.53 -11.97 -32.88
N ASP A 93 2.39 -12.63 -32.10
CA ASP A 93 2.18 -13.99 -31.59
C ASP A 93 1.20 -14.07 -30.41
N ILE A 94 0.93 -12.94 -29.74
CA ILE A 94 0.05 -12.86 -28.57
C ILE A 94 -1.24 -12.12 -28.91
N GLU A 95 -2.38 -12.70 -28.52
CA GLU A 95 -3.67 -12.01 -28.63
C GLU A 95 -3.67 -10.79 -27.70
N PRO A 96 -4.04 -9.61 -28.23
CA PRO A 96 -4.09 -8.37 -27.48
C PRO A 96 -4.83 -8.41 -26.13
N THR A 97 -5.93 -9.15 -26.07
CA THR A 97 -6.70 -9.30 -24.83
C THR A 97 -5.96 -10.12 -23.78
N GLU A 98 -5.17 -11.11 -24.19
CA GLU A 98 -4.40 -11.96 -23.29
C GLU A 98 -3.25 -11.20 -22.65
N LEU A 99 -2.48 -10.42 -23.43
CA LEU A 99 -1.41 -9.56 -22.90
C LEU A 99 -1.94 -8.60 -21.84
N LEU A 100 -3.02 -7.89 -22.16
CA LEU A 100 -3.59 -6.90 -21.23
C LEU A 100 -4.13 -7.54 -19.95
N ALA A 101 -4.73 -8.74 -20.06
CA ALA A 101 -5.20 -9.50 -18.91
C ALA A 101 -4.03 -9.98 -18.03
N ASP A 102 -2.93 -10.43 -18.63
CA ASP A 102 -1.72 -10.80 -17.88
C ASP A 102 -1.13 -9.60 -17.13
N MET A 103 -1.01 -8.44 -17.79
CA MET A 103 -0.56 -7.21 -17.14
C MET A 103 -1.49 -6.78 -16.00
N ASP A 104 -2.82 -6.90 -16.18
CA ASP A 104 -3.79 -6.65 -15.11
C ASP A 104 -3.60 -7.59 -13.91
N ASN A 105 -3.32 -8.86 -14.17
CA ASN A 105 -3.01 -9.84 -13.11
C ASN A 105 -1.71 -9.49 -12.38
N GLN A 106 -0.66 -9.07 -13.11
CA GLN A 106 0.61 -8.63 -12.51
C GLN A 106 0.40 -7.40 -11.62
N ILE A 107 -0.37 -6.40 -12.07
CA ILE A 107 -0.72 -5.22 -11.27
C ILE A 107 -1.51 -5.61 -10.02
N ALA A 108 -2.53 -6.47 -10.17
CA ALA A 108 -3.35 -6.91 -9.05
C ALA A 108 -2.50 -7.63 -8.00
N LYS A 109 -1.61 -8.52 -8.44
CA LYS A 109 -0.68 -9.24 -7.57
C LYS A 109 0.27 -8.27 -6.86
N ALA A 110 0.89 -7.34 -7.59
CA ALA A 110 1.79 -6.34 -6.99
C ALA A 110 1.07 -5.46 -5.95
N LYS A 111 -0.20 -5.09 -6.18
CA LYS A 111 -1.02 -4.36 -5.20
C LYS A 111 -1.30 -5.20 -3.96
N GLU A 112 -1.64 -6.48 -4.13
CA GLU A 112 -1.87 -7.39 -3.01
C GLU A 112 -0.60 -7.59 -2.19
N GLU A 113 0.55 -7.77 -2.83
CA GLU A 113 1.87 -7.90 -2.19
C GLU A 113 2.21 -6.64 -1.39
N ALA A 114 2.03 -5.45 -1.98
CA ALA A 114 2.26 -4.17 -1.31
C ALA A 114 1.33 -3.99 -0.09
N LEU A 115 0.06 -4.39 -0.20
CA LEU A 115 -0.89 -4.35 0.92
C LEU A 115 -0.52 -5.34 2.03
N SER A 116 -0.08 -6.54 1.67
CA SER A 116 0.37 -7.55 2.63
C SER A 116 1.60 -7.07 3.40
N GLN A 117 2.60 -6.51 2.70
CA GLN A 117 3.79 -5.95 3.33
C GLN A 117 3.43 -4.80 4.28
N LYS A 118 2.55 -3.89 3.84
CA LYS A 118 2.05 -2.79 4.66
C LYS A 118 1.34 -3.29 5.93
N ASP A 119 0.49 -4.31 5.81
CA ASP A 119 -0.24 -4.86 6.96
C ASP A 119 0.69 -5.49 8.02
N ILE A 120 1.82 -6.05 7.59
CA ILE A 120 2.89 -6.53 8.49
C ILE A 120 3.56 -5.33 9.16
N LEU A 121 4.00 -4.33 8.41
CA LEU A 121 4.66 -3.12 8.94
C LEU A 121 3.77 -2.35 9.93
N ASP A 122 2.49 -2.16 9.63
CA ASP A 122 1.52 -1.52 10.53
C ASP A 122 1.35 -2.30 11.85
N LYS A 123 1.53 -3.62 11.83
CA LYS A 123 1.51 -4.46 13.04
C LYS A 123 2.83 -4.38 13.79
N VAL A 124 3.95 -4.31 13.09
CA VAL A 124 5.27 -4.08 13.70
C VAL A 124 5.25 -2.74 14.46
N GLU A 125 4.74 -1.67 13.86
CA GLU A 125 4.62 -0.36 14.52
C GLU A 125 3.75 -0.44 15.80
N LYS A 126 2.62 -1.14 15.73
CA LYS A 126 1.75 -1.36 16.91
C LYS A 126 2.44 -2.18 18.01
N TRP A 127 3.18 -3.22 17.63
CA TRP A 127 3.94 -4.04 18.56
C TRP A 127 5.08 -3.24 19.21
N MET A 128 5.86 -2.48 18.44
CA MET A 128 6.89 -1.58 18.97
C MET A 128 6.31 -0.57 19.94
N SER A 129 5.19 0.07 19.59
CA SER A 129 4.49 1.02 20.48
C SER A 129 4.01 0.37 21.78
N ALA A 130 3.56 -0.89 21.72
CA ALA A 130 3.15 -1.63 22.92
C ALA A 130 4.35 -1.99 23.81
N CYS A 131 5.49 -2.36 23.23
CA CYS A 131 6.74 -2.61 23.95
C CYS A 131 7.28 -1.33 24.63
N GLU A 132 7.16 -0.16 23.99
CA GLU A 132 7.53 1.12 24.61
C GLU A 132 6.66 1.47 25.82
N GLU A 133 5.35 1.17 25.75
CA GLU A 133 4.44 1.36 26.89
C GLU A 133 4.66 0.31 27.99
N GLU A 134 5.08 -0.92 27.66
CA GLU A 134 5.52 -1.93 28.62
C GLU A 134 6.75 -1.46 29.40
N SER A 135 7.79 -1.01 28.70
CA SER A 135 9.01 -0.47 29.32
C SER A 135 8.68 0.73 30.23
N TRP A 136 7.80 1.64 29.79
CA TRP A 136 7.36 2.75 30.63
C TRP A 136 6.61 2.27 31.89
N LEU A 137 5.76 1.25 31.77
CA LEU A 137 5.04 0.67 32.88
C LEU A 137 5.96 -0.01 33.89
N GLU A 138 6.99 -0.72 33.42
CA GLU A 138 8.00 -1.31 34.30
C GLU A 138 8.73 -0.24 35.11
N ASP A 139 9.21 0.82 34.45
CA ASP A 139 9.87 1.95 35.11
C ASP A 139 8.93 2.62 36.13
N TYR A 140 7.66 2.81 35.77
CA TYR A 140 6.64 3.36 36.65
C TYR A 140 6.35 2.45 37.86
N ASN A 141 6.35 1.13 37.68
CA ASN A 141 6.10 0.17 38.77
C ASN A 141 7.29 0.04 39.73
N ARG A 142 8.52 0.19 39.24
CA ARG A 142 9.77 0.15 40.04
C ARG A 142 10.00 1.41 40.88
N ASP A 143 9.31 2.52 40.59
CA ASP A 143 9.43 3.76 41.35
C ASP A 143 8.70 3.68 42.71
N GLU A 144 9.45 3.57 43.81
CA GLU A 144 8.92 3.60 45.19
C GLU A 144 8.23 4.94 45.54
N ASN A 145 8.57 6.01 44.81
CA ASN A 145 7.98 7.34 44.96
C ASN A 145 6.91 7.63 43.88
N ARG A 146 6.38 6.62 43.18
CA ARG A 146 5.37 6.79 42.09
C ARG A 146 4.13 7.60 42.45
N TYR A 147 3.82 7.71 43.75
CA TYR A 147 2.70 8.50 44.27
C TYR A 147 3.10 9.92 44.73
N ASN A 148 4.38 10.29 44.64
CA ASN A 148 4.88 11.62 44.98
C ASN A 148 4.93 12.51 43.71
N ALA A 149 4.04 13.51 43.67
CA ALA A 149 3.75 14.33 42.50
C ALA A 149 4.90 15.24 42.00
N SER A 150 6.04 15.31 42.70
CA SER A 150 7.09 16.31 42.41
C SER A 150 8.07 15.92 41.30
N ARG A 151 8.19 14.64 40.92
CA ARG A 151 9.34 14.18 40.11
C ARG A 151 8.97 13.24 38.95
N GLY A 152 8.07 13.70 38.08
CA GLY A 152 7.82 13.10 36.75
C GLY A 152 7.64 14.15 35.63
N ALA A 153 7.44 15.42 36.00
CA ALA A 153 7.20 16.52 35.07
C ALA A 153 8.34 16.72 34.06
N HIS A 154 9.60 16.56 34.48
CA HIS A 154 10.76 16.75 33.59
C HIS A 154 10.92 15.64 32.54
N LEU A 155 10.49 14.40 32.85
CA LEU A 155 10.49 13.29 31.88
C LEU A 155 9.34 13.43 30.87
N ASN A 156 8.16 13.83 31.35
CA ASN A 156 7.03 14.19 30.48
C ASN A 156 7.36 15.38 29.58
N LEU A 157 8.07 16.39 30.09
CA LEU A 157 8.52 17.55 29.32
C LEU A 157 9.49 17.15 28.21
N LYS A 158 10.50 16.32 28.50
CA LYS A 158 11.43 15.81 27.48
C LYS A 158 10.75 14.96 26.40
N ARG A 159 9.76 14.13 26.78
CA ARG A 159 8.97 13.35 25.81
C ARG A 159 8.08 14.26 24.96
N ALA A 160 7.47 15.30 25.55
CA ALA A 160 6.69 16.30 24.81
C ALA A 160 7.56 17.10 23.83
N GLU A 161 8.77 17.49 24.22
CA GLU A 161 9.73 18.16 23.33
C GLU A 161 10.15 17.28 22.15
N LYS A 162 10.41 15.99 22.41
CA LYS A 162 10.75 15.00 21.36
C LYS A 162 9.59 14.76 20.41
N ALA A 163 8.36 14.68 20.93
CA ALA A 163 7.13 14.60 20.13
C ALA A 163 6.93 15.85 19.27
N ARG A 164 7.22 17.05 19.80
CA ARG A 164 7.09 18.33 19.07
C ARG A 164 8.03 18.42 17.86
N ILE A 165 9.24 17.87 17.95
CA ILE A 165 10.21 17.80 16.84
C ILE A 165 9.73 16.85 15.73
N LEU A 166 9.08 15.74 16.09
CA LEU A 166 8.48 14.79 15.15
C LEU A 166 7.22 15.36 14.48
N VAL A 167 6.38 16.06 15.24
CA VAL A 167 5.12 16.67 14.78
C VAL A 167 5.34 17.83 13.80
N ASN A 168 6.42 18.60 13.95
CA ASN A 168 6.78 19.71 13.04
C ASN A 168 7.15 19.26 11.61
N LYS A 169 7.20 17.95 11.33
CA LYS A 169 7.56 17.39 10.02
C LYS A 169 6.38 16.92 9.17
N ILE A 170 5.12 17.05 9.63
CA ILE A 170 3.98 16.31 9.03
C ILE A 170 2.81 17.27 8.69
N PRO A 171 2.76 17.86 7.49
CA PRO A 171 1.72 18.82 7.07
C PRO A 171 0.30 18.23 6.82
N ALA A 172 -0.10 17.13 7.45
CA ALA A 172 -1.44 16.51 7.27
C ALA A 172 -2.21 16.30 8.59
N LEU A 173 -1.80 16.97 9.69
CA LEU A 173 -2.23 16.70 11.07
C LEU A 173 -3.30 17.67 11.62
N VAL A 174 -4.04 18.38 10.77
CA VAL A 174 -4.88 19.54 11.16
C VAL A 174 -6.00 19.16 12.15
N GLU A 175 -6.58 17.97 12.04
CA GLU A 175 -7.57 17.48 13.03
C GLU A 175 -6.93 17.06 14.36
N LYS A 176 -5.73 16.46 14.34
CA LYS A 176 -4.96 16.18 15.57
C LYS A 176 -4.46 17.47 16.24
N TRP A 177 -4.26 18.54 15.47
CA TRP A 177 -3.85 19.86 15.96
C TRP A 177 -4.94 20.50 16.82
N MET A 178 -6.23 20.32 16.49
CA MET A 178 -7.33 20.82 17.34
C MET A 178 -7.36 20.13 18.71
N SER A 179 -7.18 18.81 18.79
CA SER A 179 -7.02 18.12 20.09
C SER A 179 -5.73 18.48 20.82
N ALA A 180 -4.63 18.73 20.10
CA ALA A 180 -3.37 19.18 20.70
C ALA A 180 -3.47 20.61 21.25
N CYS A 181 -4.20 21.52 20.59
CA CYS A 181 -4.46 22.88 21.08
C CYS A 181 -5.39 22.89 22.30
N GLU A 182 -6.37 21.98 22.37
CA GLU A 182 -7.17 21.79 23.58
C GLU A 182 -6.33 21.27 24.77
N GLU A 183 -5.39 20.35 24.51
CA GLU A 183 -4.42 19.92 25.54
C GLU A 183 -3.43 21.03 25.93
N GLU A 184 -2.96 21.85 24.98
CA GLU A 184 -2.06 22.98 25.24
C GLU A 184 -2.72 24.06 26.08
N SER A 185 -3.98 24.39 25.77
CA SER A 185 -4.82 25.30 26.57
C SER A 185 -5.02 24.78 28.00
N TRP A 186 -5.28 23.48 28.15
CA TRP A 186 -5.39 22.85 29.47
C TRP A 186 -4.08 22.84 30.25
N LEU A 187 -2.94 22.65 29.58
CA LEU A 187 -1.60 22.72 30.16
C LEU A 187 -1.21 24.15 30.60
N GLU A 188 -1.65 25.18 29.87
CA GLU A 188 -1.49 26.58 30.30
C GLU A 188 -2.30 26.88 31.57
N ASP A 189 -3.54 26.39 31.65
CA ASP A 189 -4.39 26.52 32.84
C ASP A 189 -3.79 25.74 34.03
N TYR A 190 -3.21 24.56 33.80
CA TYR A 190 -2.50 23.77 34.80
C TYR A 190 -1.24 24.46 35.32
N ASN A 191 -0.50 25.17 34.46
CA ASN A 191 0.72 25.89 34.84
C ASN A 191 0.44 27.19 35.63
N ARG A 192 -0.75 27.78 35.48
CA ARG A 192 -1.20 28.97 36.21
C ARG A 192 -1.82 28.66 37.59
N ASP A 193 -2.07 27.40 37.92
CA ASP A 193 -2.63 26.99 39.22
C ASP A 193 -1.56 26.95 40.33
N GLU A 194 -1.67 27.86 41.31
CA GLU A 194 -0.76 27.94 42.47
C GLU A 194 -0.84 26.70 43.39
N ASN A 195 -1.91 25.90 43.30
CA ASN A 195 -2.10 24.68 44.09
C ASN A 195 -1.63 23.39 43.37
N ARG A 196 -0.86 23.51 42.27
CA ARG A 196 -0.43 22.38 41.42
C ARG A 196 0.39 21.29 42.13
N TYR A 197 0.95 21.58 43.31
CA TYR A 197 1.80 20.64 44.07
C TYR A 197 1.09 19.94 45.22
N ASN A 198 -0.24 20.00 45.32
CA ASN A 198 -0.97 19.15 46.26
C ASN A 198 -0.90 17.67 45.79
N ALA A 199 -0.66 16.76 46.73
CA ALA A 199 -0.37 15.34 46.50
C ALA A 199 -1.50 14.54 45.81
N SER A 200 -2.63 15.16 45.49
CA SER A 200 -3.84 14.50 45.01
C SER A 200 -4.09 14.74 43.50
N ARG A 201 -3.59 15.85 42.93
CA ARG A 201 -3.98 16.32 41.59
C ARG A 201 -2.94 15.95 40.51
N GLY A 202 -2.93 14.67 40.14
CA GLY A 202 -2.09 14.14 39.04
C GLY A 202 -1.86 12.62 39.10
N ALA A 203 -1.86 12.05 40.31
CA ALA A 203 -1.75 10.61 40.54
C ALA A 203 -2.85 9.81 39.81
N HIS A 204 -4.09 10.35 39.77
CA HIS A 204 -5.19 9.73 39.05
C HIS A 204 -4.97 9.66 37.52
N LEU A 205 -4.27 10.64 36.92
CA LEU A 205 -3.96 10.63 35.48
C LEU A 205 -2.87 9.61 35.14
N ASN A 206 -1.82 9.54 35.97
CA ASN A 206 -0.79 8.52 35.84
C ASN A 206 -1.35 7.11 36.06
N LEU A 207 -2.25 6.94 37.04
CA LEU A 207 -2.95 5.69 37.28
C LEU A 207 -3.83 5.28 36.09
N LYS A 208 -4.63 6.20 35.54
CA LYS A 208 -5.45 5.96 34.35
C LYS A 208 -4.61 5.62 33.13
N ARG A 209 -3.45 6.27 32.95
CA ARG A 209 -2.48 5.91 31.90
C ARG A 209 -1.91 4.51 32.14
N ALA A 210 -1.52 4.19 33.37
CA ALA A 210 -1.00 2.87 33.71
C ALA A 210 -2.04 1.76 33.49
N GLU A 211 -3.31 2.01 33.77
CA GLU A 211 -4.40 1.07 33.45
C GLU A 211 -4.58 0.88 31.94
N LYS A 212 -4.54 1.96 31.15
CA LYS A 212 -4.56 1.88 29.68
C LYS A 212 -3.37 1.12 29.12
N ALA A 213 -2.18 1.40 29.63
CA ALA A 213 -0.96 0.73 29.22
C ALA A 213 -1.02 -0.77 29.57
N ARG A 214 -1.54 -1.16 30.74
CA ARG A 214 -1.70 -2.57 31.12
C ARG A 214 -2.61 -3.32 30.15
N ILE A 215 -3.70 -2.69 29.72
CA ILE A 215 -4.61 -3.28 28.72
C ILE A 215 -3.89 -3.49 27.38
N LEU A 216 -2.98 -2.59 26.99
CA LEU A 216 -2.20 -2.70 25.76
C LEU A 216 -1.13 -3.79 25.89
N VAL A 217 -0.38 -3.82 27.00
CA VAL A 217 0.64 -4.83 27.31
C VAL A 217 0.03 -6.24 27.34
N ASN A 218 -1.15 -6.40 27.93
CA ASN A 218 -1.86 -7.69 27.93
C ASN A 218 -2.23 -8.20 26.52
N LYS A 219 -2.16 -7.35 25.48
CA LYS A 219 -2.40 -7.73 24.08
C LYS A 219 -1.12 -8.08 23.31
N ILE A 220 0.05 -7.83 23.88
CA ILE A 220 1.35 -8.09 23.24
C ILE A 220 1.47 -9.54 22.78
N PRO A 221 1.13 -10.58 23.59
CA PRO A 221 1.25 -11.97 23.14
C PRO A 221 0.44 -12.26 21.86
N ALA A 222 -0.82 -11.82 21.81
CA ALA A 222 -1.68 -12.01 20.64
C ALA A 222 -1.19 -11.22 19.40
N LEU A 223 -0.59 -10.04 19.61
CA LEU A 223 0.03 -9.25 18.54
C LEU A 223 1.27 -9.97 17.97
N VAL A 224 2.12 -10.52 18.84
CA VAL A 224 3.31 -11.30 18.45
C VAL A 224 2.90 -12.55 17.70
N GLU A 225 1.93 -13.33 18.19
CA GLU A 225 1.42 -14.52 17.50
C GLU A 225 0.90 -14.18 16.09
N THR A 226 0.13 -13.10 15.98
CA THR A 226 -0.40 -12.63 14.69
C THR A 226 0.72 -12.19 13.74
N LEU A 227 1.75 -11.49 14.26
CA LEU A 227 2.92 -11.08 13.50
C LEU A 227 3.72 -12.27 13.00
N VAL A 228 3.99 -13.26 13.86
CA VAL A 228 4.68 -14.50 13.48
C VAL A 228 3.91 -15.23 12.39
N ALA A 229 2.60 -15.42 12.55
CA ALA A 229 1.76 -16.11 11.58
C ALA A 229 1.76 -15.41 10.21
N LYS A 230 1.58 -14.08 10.19
CA LYS A 230 1.57 -13.31 8.94
C LYS A 230 2.94 -13.25 8.27
N THR A 231 4.00 -13.10 9.04
CA THR A 231 5.37 -13.05 8.52
C THR A 231 5.75 -14.40 7.94
N ARG A 232 5.45 -15.53 8.62
CA ARG A 232 5.68 -16.88 8.07
C ARG A 232 4.94 -17.11 6.76
N ALA A 233 3.65 -16.78 6.71
CA ALA A 233 2.87 -16.93 5.48
C ALA A 233 3.46 -16.09 4.32
N TRP A 234 3.97 -14.89 4.62
CA TRP A 234 4.66 -14.07 3.63
C TRP A 234 6.00 -14.68 3.20
N GLU A 235 6.83 -15.16 4.12
CA GLU A 235 8.12 -15.79 3.78
C GLU A 235 7.94 -17.10 2.98
N GLU A 236 6.94 -17.91 3.33
CA GLU A 236 6.58 -19.15 2.60
C GLU A 236 6.13 -18.87 1.16
N THR A 237 5.45 -17.74 0.93
CA THR A 237 4.96 -17.39 -0.42
C THR A 237 6.04 -16.77 -1.30
N HIS A 238 7.09 -16.18 -0.72
CA HIS A 238 8.13 -15.45 -1.46
C HIS A 238 9.49 -16.16 -1.47
N ASP A 239 9.67 -17.21 -0.66
CA ASP A 239 10.91 -17.97 -0.48
C ASP A 239 12.11 -17.08 -0.07
N ILE A 240 11.81 -15.97 0.63
CA ILE A 240 12.79 -15.02 1.15
C ILE A 240 12.39 -14.57 2.56
N SER A 241 13.37 -14.20 3.38
CA SER A 241 13.11 -13.67 4.73
C SER A 241 12.57 -12.24 4.68
N PHE A 242 11.59 -11.95 5.54
CA PHE A 242 11.06 -10.60 5.70
C PHE A 242 12.01 -9.76 6.56
N ILE A 243 12.62 -8.74 5.95
CA ILE A 243 13.57 -7.86 6.61
C ILE A 243 12.88 -6.58 7.07
N CYS A 244 13.00 -6.26 8.37
CA CYS A 244 12.54 -5.00 8.96
C CYS A 244 13.76 -4.30 9.60
N ASP A 245 14.02 -3.04 9.23
CA ASP A 245 15.18 -2.25 9.67
C ASP A 245 16.54 -2.99 9.53
N GLY A 246 16.68 -3.81 8.50
CA GLY A 246 17.90 -4.57 8.20
C GLY A 246 18.05 -5.90 8.95
N VAL A 247 17.05 -6.33 9.71
CA VAL A 247 17.07 -7.59 10.48
C VAL A 247 15.87 -8.48 10.11
N PRO A 248 16.01 -9.82 10.07
CA PRO A 248 14.88 -10.72 9.87
C PRO A 248 13.84 -10.59 10.98
N LEU A 249 12.59 -10.30 10.61
CA LEU A 249 11.53 -10.01 11.58
C LEU A 249 11.20 -11.22 12.47
N LEU A 250 11.21 -12.44 11.93
CA LEU A 250 10.98 -13.65 12.74
C LEU A 250 12.05 -13.86 13.82
N ALA A 251 13.32 -13.55 13.53
CA ALA A 251 14.39 -13.68 14.51
C ALA A 251 14.18 -12.72 15.69
N VAL A 252 13.77 -11.48 15.39
CA VAL A 252 13.45 -10.46 16.42
C VAL A 252 12.27 -10.91 17.29
N LEU A 253 11.23 -11.47 16.68
CA LEU A 253 10.05 -11.96 17.40
C LEU A 253 10.37 -13.19 18.27
N ASP A 254 11.20 -14.11 17.78
CA ASP A 254 11.64 -15.28 18.53
C ASP A 254 12.45 -14.86 19.77
N GLU A 255 13.41 -13.94 19.62
CA GLU A 255 14.16 -13.38 20.76
C GLU A 255 13.23 -12.74 21.82
N PHE A 256 12.22 -11.99 21.37
CA PHE A 256 11.22 -11.38 22.24
C PHE A 256 10.42 -12.42 23.04
N THR A 257 9.95 -13.49 22.38
CA THR A 257 9.21 -14.56 23.07
C THR A 257 10.07 -15.30 24.09
N ILE A 258 11.34 -15.56 23.76
CA ILE A 258 12.28 -16.21 24.69
C ILE A 258 12.51 -15.33 25.93
N HIS A 259 12.61 -14.01 25.77
CA HIS A 259 12.83 -13.11 26.90
C HIS A 259 11.60 -13.03 27.83
N ASN A 260 10.39 -13.01 27.25
CA ASN A 260 9.15 -12.90 28.02
C ASN A 260 8.63 -14.22 28.63
N ILE A 261 9.04 -15.38 28.10
CA ILE A 261 8.72 -16.68 28.73
C ILE A 261 9.60 -16.94 29.97
N ASN A 262 10.78 -16.32 30.04
CA ASN A 262 11.77 -16.52 31.10
C ASN A 262 11.78 -15.42 32.18
N SER A 263 10.92 -14.40 32.07
CA SER A 263 10.74 -13.33 33.06
C SER A 263 9.46 -13.51 33.89
#